data_AF-A0A1R0GFI3-F1
#
_entry.id   AF-A0A1R0GFI3-F1
#
_cell.length_a   1.000
_cell.length_b   1.000
_cell.length_c   1.000
_cell.angle_alpha   90.00
_cell.angle_beta   90.00
_cell.angle_gamma   90.00
#
_symmetry.space_group_name_H-M   'P 1'
#
loop_
_entity.id
_entity.type
_entity.pdbx_description
1 polymer ?
#
loop_
_entity_poly.entity_id
_entity_poly.type
_entity_poly.pdbx_seq_one_letter_code
_entity_poly.pdbx_strand_id
1 'polypeptide(L)'
;MTISAIKAAMMKFGQSPTDIFKSVRGVGDGYHVEMRDGYRLDLKKDELEKATRASRFVLMTDSGMLKDAHFLFAVSAKRAMMENNDGTAGRSIEAAIHSLNNGEDERGAGEGFLRLGLRQHMRTVSVTAFRDKSLIGMVNRQRHSVAVIDGCEELYGKKGGPPRFGDAIALV
;
A
#
# COMPACT_ATOMS: atom_id res chain seq x y z
N MET A 1 -2.68 -5.89 4.76
CA MET A 1 -1.50 -4.99 4.79
C MET A 1 -1.48 -4.01 3.63
N THR A 2 -1.17 -4.46 2.42
CA THR A 2 -0.92 -3.59 1.25
C THR A 2 -2.10 -2.69 0.89
N ILE A 3 -3.32 -3.24 0.86
CA ILE A 3 -4.54 -2.47 0.50
C ILE A 3 -4.77 -1.31 1.48
N SER A 4 -4.59 -1.54 2.78
CA SER A 4 -4.75 -0.51 3.81
C SER A 4 -3.73 0.61 3.65
N ALA A 5 -2.48 0.26 3.36
CA ALA A 5 -1.44 1.24 3.06
C ALA A 5 -1.77 2.06 1.81
N ILE A 6 -2.24 1.42 0.73
CA ILE A 6 -2.67 2.10 -0.50
C ILE A 6 -3.81 3.08 -0.23
N LYS A 7 -4.86 2.64 0.48
CA LYS A 7 -5.99 3.50 0.84
C LYS A 7 -5.56 4.71 1.67
N ALA A 8 -4.72 4.50 2.69
CA ALA A 8 -4.21 5.58 3.52
C ALA A 8 -3.32 6.55 2.71
N ALA A 9 -2.45 6.04 1.84
CA ALA A 9 -1.59 6.86 1.00
C ALA A 9 -2.41 7.71 0.00
N MET A 10 -3.42 7.11 -0.65
CA MET A 10 -4.31 7.83 -1.56
C MET A 10 -5.09 8.94 -0.86
N MET A 11 -5.52 8.69 0.38
CA MET A 11 -6.22 9.71 1.18
C MET A 11 -5.30 10.82 1.68
N LYS A 12 -4.03 10.52 1.97
CA LYS A 12 -3.07 11.49 2.49
C LYS A 12 -2.44 12.36 1.40
N PHE A 13 -2.00 11.76 0.30
CA PHE A 13 -1.18 12.44 -0.70
C PHE A 13 -1.95 12.81 -1.97
N GLY A 14 -3.03 12.10 -2.27
CA GLY A 14 -3.79 12.22 -3.51
C GLY A 14 -3.99 10.86 -4.17
N GLN A 15 -5.02 10.75 -5.01
CA GLN A 15 -5.45 9.47 -5.58
C GLN A 15 -4.49 8.94 -6.64
N SER A 16 -3.82 9.82 -7.40
CA SER A 16 -3.03 9.41 -8.55
C SER A 16 -1.71 8.76 -8.13
N PRO A 17 -1.18 7.78 -8.89
CA PRO A 17 0.16 7.25 -8.63
C PRO A 17 1.26 8.33 -8.60
N THR A 18 1.09 9.43 -9.34
CA THR A 18 2.02 10.57 -9.31
C THR A 18 1.88 11.46 -8.07
N ASP A 19 0.78 11.32 -7.32
CA ASP A 19 0.63 11.97 -6.03
C ASP A 19 1.41 11.22 -4.94
N ILE A 20 1.67 9.91 -5.11
CA ILE A 20 2.32 9.06 -4.11
C ILE A 20 3.78 8.79 -4.46
N PHE A 21 4.08 8.43 -5.70
CA PHE A 21 5.45 8.22 -6.18
C PHE A 21 6.11 9.53 -6.58
N LYS A 22 7.44 9.55 -6.65
CA LYS A 22 8.19 10.72 -7.11
C LYS A 22 8.02 10.94 -8.61
N SER A 23 8.03 9.86 -9.41
CA SER A 23 7.67 9.93 -10.82
C SER A 23 7.17 8.59 -11.36
N VAL A 24 6.32 8.66 -12.38
CA VAL A 24 5.85 7.52 -13.18
C VAL A 24 5.98 7.92 -14.64
N ARG A 25 6.75 7.17 -15.43
CA ARG A 25 6.98 7.44 -16.86
C ARG A 25 6.66 6.20 -17.68
N GLY A 26 5.82 6.32 -18.70
CA GLY A 26 5.61 5.24 -19.66
C GLY A 26 6.90 4.99 -20.46
N VAL A 27 7.34 3.73 -20.55
CA VAL A 27 8.52 3.32 -21.31
C VAL A 27 8.22 2.00 -22.01
N GLY A 28 8.29 1.97 -23.34
CA GLY A 28 8.01 0.77 -24.14
C GLY A 28 6.66 0.11 -23.78
N ASP A 29 6.72 -1.11 -23.27
CA ASP A 29 5.59 -1.94 -22.87
C ASP A 29 5.25 -1.85 -21.37
N GLY A 30 5.73 -0.81 -20.67
CA GLY A 30 5.55 -0.67 -19.23
C GLY A 30 5.74 0.75 -18.70
N TYR A 31 6.17 0.82 -17.45
CA TYR A 31 6.34 2.04 -16.69
C TYR A 31 7.64 2.00 -15.89
N HIS A 32 8.39 3.09 -15.94
CA HIS A 32 9.48 3.35 -15.03
C HIS A 32 8.95 4.16 -13.85
N VAL A 33 9.15 3.64 -12.64
CA VAL A 33 8.67 4.26 -11.40
C VAL A 33 9.86 4.64 -10.53
N GLU A 34 9.89 5.90 -10.10
CA GLU A 34 10.78 6.37 -9.05
C GLU A 34 9.96 6.69 -7.80
N MET A 35 10.31 6.05 -6.69
CA MET A 35 9.65 6.24 -5.40
C MET A 35 10.27 7.39 -4.61
N ARG A 36 9.57 7.87 -3.58
CA ARG A 36 10.04 8.98 -2.73
C ARG A 36 11.25 8.61 -1.85
N ASP A 37 11.42 7.32 -1.52
CA ASP A 37 12.59 6.82 -0.83
C ASP A 37 13.80 6.55 -1.75
N GLY A 38 13.71 6.94 -3.03
CA GLY A 38 14.77 6.76 -4.03
C GLY A 38 14.79 5.38 -4.70
N TYR A 39 13.91 4.45 -4.31
CA TYR A 39 13.80 3.16 -4.97
C TYR A 39 13.27 3.33 -6.41
N ARG A 40 13.80 2.53 -7.34
CA ARG A 40 13.41 2.55 -8.76
C ARG A 40 13.09 1.16 -9.27
N LEU A 41 12.06 1.04 -10.09
CA LEU A 41 11.71 -0.20 -10.76
C LEU A 41 11.06 0.04 -12.12
N ASP A 42 11.12 -0.99 -12.96
CA ASP A 42 10.35 -1.06 -14.19
C ASP A 42 9.20 -2.07 -14.00
N LEU A 43 7.98 -1.59 -14.20
CA LEU A 43 6.75 -2.37 -14.14
C LEU A 43 6.25 -2.64 -15.55
N LYS A 44 6.17 -3.92 -15.93
CA LYS A 44 5.63 -4.31 -17.23
C LYS A 44 4.10 -4.27 -17.24
N LYS A 45 3.50 -4.09 -18.43
CA LYS A 45 2.03 -4.18 -18.58
C LYS A 45 1.48 -5.56 -18.17
N ASP A 46 2.17 -6.66 -18.48
CA ASP A 46 1.72 -8.00 -18.08
C ASP A 46 1.73 -8.18 -16.55
N GLU A 47 2.72 -7.62 -15.87
CA GLU A 47 2.81 -7.59 -14.40
C GLU A 47 1.65 -6.79 -13.80
N LEU A 48 1.33 -5.62 -14.37
CA LEU A 48 0.19 -4.80 -13.97
C LEU A 48 -1.14 -5.53 -14.17
N GLU A 49 -1.32 -6.24 -15.28
CA GLU A 49 -2.53 -7.03 -15.55
C GLU A 49 -2.70 -8.18 -14.56
N LYS A 50 -1.62 -8.92 -14.26
CA LYS A 50 -1.63 -10.00 -13.27
C LYS A 50 -2.00 -9.47 -11.88
N ALA A 51 -1.39 -8.36 -11.49
CA ALA A 51 -1.67 -7.68 -10.23
C ALA A 51 -3.13 -7.20 -10.17
N THR A 52 -3.64 -6.61 -11.25
CA THR A 52 -5.04 -6.17 -11.38
C THR A 52 -6.01 -7.32 -11.15
N ARG A 53 -5.83 -8.44 -11.85
CA ARG A 53 -6.71 -9.63 -11.75
C ARG A 53 -6.69 -10.29 -10.36
N ALA A 54 -5.57 -10.22 -9.67
CA ALA A 54 -5.36 -10.93 -8.41
C ALA A 54 -5.48 -10.04 -7.16
N SER A 55 -5.52 -8.73 -7.32
CA SER A 55 -5.72 -7.81 -6.22
C SER A 55 -7.12 -7.96 -5.63
N ARG A 56 -7.22 -7.87 -4.30
CA ARG A 56 -8.48 -8.10 -3.56
C ARG A 56 -9.12 -6.80 -3.11
N PHE A 57 -9.14 -5.77 -3.97
CA PHE A 57 -9.84 -4.52 -3.66
C PHE A 57 -11.35 -4.78 -3.61
N VAL A 58 -11.86 -4.96 -2.40
CA VAL A 58 -13.29 -5.12 -2.12
C VAL A 58 -13.91 -3.74 -1.92
N LEU A 59 -15.04 -3.49 -2.59
CA LEU A 59 -15.93 -2.33 -2.38
C LEU A 59 -15.40 -0.94 -2.80
N MET A 60 -14.42 -0.86 -3.72
CA MET A 60 -14.10 0.38 -4.44
C MET A 60 -14.93 0.44 -5.73
N THR A 61 -15.91 1.36 -5.78
CA THR A 61 -16.84 1.51 -6.92
C THR A 61 -16.41 2.57 -7.93
N ASP A 62 -15.51 3.47 -7.56
CA ASP A 62 -14.95 4.46 -8.47
C ASP A 62 -13.89 3.80 -9.37
N SER A 63 -14.19 3.73 -10.67
CA SER A 63 -13.33 3.04 -11.66
C SER A 63 -11.97 3.70 -11.84
N GLY A 64 -11.86 5.02 -11.67
CA GLY A 64 -10.58 5.74 -11.77
C GLY A 64 -9.70 5.43 -10.57
N MET A 65 -10.26 5.52 -9.37
CA MET A 65 -9.60 5.16 -8.13
C MET A 65 -9.15 3.69 -8.11
N LEU A 66 -9.98 2.79 -8.64
CA LEU A 66 -9.64 1.36 -8.72
C LEU A 66 -8.46 1.11 -9.66
N LYS A 67 -8.41 1.79 -10.81
CA LYS A 67 -7.27 1.71 -11.74
C LYS A 67 -5.97 2.17 -11.06
N ASP A 68 -6.01 3.28 -10.34
CA ASP A 68 -4.83 3.82 -9.65
C ASP A 68 -4.40 2.92 -8.49
N ALA A 69 -5.35 2.37 -7.74
CA ALA A 69 -5.08 1.42 -6.67
C ALA A 69 -4.45 0.12 -7.18
N HIS A 70 -4.90 -0.41 -8.33
CA HIS A 70 -4.27 -1.55 -8.99
C HIS A 70 -2.82 -1.25 -9.39
N PHE A 71 -2.55 -0.05 -9.91
CA PHE A 71 -1.20 0.36 -10.24
C PHE A 71 -0.29 0.39 -9.01
N LEU A 72 -0.74 1.01 -7.91
CA LEU A 72 0.00 1.06 -6.64
C LEU A 72 0.26 -0.34 -6.07
N PHE A 73 -0.71 -1.24 -6.19
CA PHE A 73 -0.57 -2.64 -5.78
C PHE A 73 0.45 -3.39 -6.64
N ALA A 74 0.41 -3.20 -7.97
CA ALA A 74 1.36 -3.81 -8.90
C ALA A 74 2.80 -3.35 -8.63
N VAL A 75 3.00 -2.05 -8.40
CA VAL A 75 4.31 -1.50 -8.02
C VAL A 75 4.79 -2.09 -6.68
N SER A 76 3.90 -2.19 -5.70
CA SER A 76 4.21 -2.81 -4.40
C SER A 76 4.62 -4.28 -4.55
N ALA A 77 3.92 -5.04 -5.40
CA ALA A 77 4.24 -6.43 -5.69
C ALA A 77 5.58 -6.56 -6.43
N LYS A 78 5.85 -5.67 -7.38
CA LYS A 78 7.12 -5.65 -8.11
C LYS A 78 8.30 -5.37 -7.18
N ARG A 79 8.16 -4.40 -6.28
CA ARG A 79 9.17 -4.14 -5.25
C ARG A 79 9.35 -5.33 -4.32
N ALA A 80 8.26 -5.93 -3.83
CA ALA A 80 8.32 -7.13 -3.00
C ALA A 80 9.04 -8.30 -3.69
N MET A 81 8.81 -8.49 -5.00
CA MET A 81 9.53 -9.48 -5.81
C MET A 81 11.04 -9.17 -5.83
N MET A 82 11.42 -7.93 -6.15
CA MET A 82 12.82 -7.52 -6.26
C MET A 82 13.57 -7.58 -4.92
N GLU A 83 12.91 -7.24 -3.82
CA GLU A 83 13.46 -7.30 -2.45
C GLU A 83 13.34 -8.72 -1.83
N ASN A 84 12.77 -9.68 -2.56
CA ASN A 84 12.47 -11.04 -2.10
C ASN A 84 11.75 -11.06 -0.73
N ASN A 85 10.67 -10.29 -0.63
CA ASN A 85 9.82 -10.22 0.55
C ASN A 85 9.46 -11.63 1.07
N ASP A 86 9.51 -11.79 2.39
CA ASP A 86 9.25 -13.06 3.11
C ASP A 86 10.10 -14.26 2.63
N GLY A 87 11.21 -14.01 1.92
CA GLY A 87 12.08 -15.04 1.36
C GLY A 87 11.48 -15.85 0.20
N THR A 88 10.27 -15.52 -0.24
CA THR A 88 9.54 -16.28 -1.27
C THR A 88 9.07 -15.43 -2.45
N ALA A 89 8.88 -14.11 -2.26
CA ALA A 89 8.36 -13.23 -3.29
C ALA A 89 9.28 -13.11 -4.51
N GLY A 90 10.59 -13.33 -4.37
CA GLY A 90 11.56 -13.20 -5.46
C GLY A 90 11.47 -14.29 -6.53
N ARG A 91 10.60 -15.30 -6.34
CA ARG A 91 10.41 -16.38 -7.32
C ARG A 91 9.72 -15.91 -8.61
N SER A 92 8.70 -15.05 -8.48
CA SER A 92 7.97 -14.48 -9.61
C SER A 92 7.04 -13.35 -9.15
N ILE A 93 6.47 -12.60 -10.09
CA ILE A 93 5.48 -11.58 -9.77
C ILE A 93 4.23 -12.19 -9.13
N GLU A 94 3.84 -13.40 -9.54
CA GLU A 94 2.72 -14.14 -8.97
C GLU A 94 3.02 -14.57 -7.52
N ALA A 95 4.25 -15.00 -7.23
CA ALA A 95 4.68 -15.30 -5.87
C ALA A 95 4.65 -14.05 -4.98
N ALA A 96 5.09 -12.91 -5.50
CA ALA A 96 5.00 -11.64 -4.79
C ALA A 96 3.56 -11.20 -4.56
N ILE A 97 2.68 -11.27 -5.58
CA ILE A 97 1.23 -10.99 -5.43
C ILE A 97 0.60 -11.91 -4.37
N HIS A 98 0.95 -13.20 -4.39
CA HIS A 98 0.49 -14.17 -3.41
C HIS A 98 0.96 -13.79 -2.00
N SER A 99 2.24 -13.45 -1.83
CA SER A 99 2.78 -12.90 -0.56
C SER A 99 2.03 -11.63 -0.16
N LEU A 100 1.70 -10.70 -1.05
CA LEU A 100 0.97 -9.50 -0.66
C LEU A 100 -0.49 -9.74 -0.26
N ASN A 101 -1.11 -10.79 -0.79
CA ASN A 101 -2.49 -11.17 -0.53
C ASN A 101 -2.65 -12.08 0.70
N ASN A 102 -1.60 -12.83 1.05
CA ASN A 102 -1.63 -13.87 2.09
C ASN A 102 -0.55 -13.68 3.17
N GLY A 103 0.33 -12.69 3.00
CA GLY A 103 1.45 -12.36 3.87
C GLY A 103 0.99 -11.47 5.02
N GLU A 104 0.78 -12.14 6.12
CA GLU A 104 0.53 -11.60 7.45
C GLU A 104 1.76 -11.80 8.37
N ASP A 105 2.95 -11.98 7.77
CA ASP A 105 4.22 -12.07 8.49
C ASP A 105 4.91 -10.70 8.46
N GLU A 106 4.35 -9.75 9.18
CA GLU A 106 5.00 -8.46 9.38
C GLU A 106 6.36 -8.66 10.05
N ARG A 107 7.44 -8.27 9.36
CA ARG A 107 8.72 -8.01 10.04
C ARG A 107 8.68 -6.72 10.86
N GLY A 108 7.64 -5.91 10.67
CA GLY A 108 7.37 -4.69 11.44
C GLY A 108 6.20 -3.89 10.86
N ALA A 109 5.68 -2.99 11.68
CA ALA A 109 4.54 -2.15 11.31
C ALA A 109 4.85 -1.21 10.15
N GLY A 110 3.89 -1.01 9.25
CA GLY A 110 4.01 -0.07 8.12
C GLY A 110 4.75 -0.60 6.89
N GLU A 111 4.98 -1.91 6.78
CA GLU A 111 5.65 -2.51 5.61
C GLU A 111 4.97 -2.15 4.27
N GLY A 112 3.64 -2.03 4.25
CA GLY A 112 2.91 -1.56 3.07
C GLY A 112 3.31 -0.14 2.63
N PHE A 113 3.58 0.76 3.58
CA PHE A 113 4.10 2.10 3.27
C PHE A 113 5.55 2.06 2.80
N LEU A 114 6.37 1.18 3.37
CA LEU A 114 7.74 0.97 2.89
C LEU A 114 7.75 0.49 1.44
N ARG A 115 6.85 -0.41 1.05
CA ARG A 115 6.72 -0.88 -0.33
C ARG A 115 6.20 0.18 -1.31
N LEU A 116 5.51 1.19 -0.81
CA LEU A 116 5.14 2.40 -1.57
C LEU A 116 6.27 3.47 -1.59
N GLY A 117 7.41 3.18 -0.95
CA GLY A 117 8.55 4.09 -0.85
C GLY A 117 8.29 5.31 0.03
N LEU A 118 7.45 5.17 1.04
CA LEU A 118 7.06 6.22 1.98
C LEU A 118 7.88 6.21 3.28
N ARG A 119 9.08 5.61 3.28
CA ARG A 119 9.94 5.48 4.49
C ARG A 119 10.16 6.82 5.21
N GLN A 120 10.36 7.90 4.46
CA GLN A 120 10.57 9.25 5.00
C GLN A 120 9.26 10.02 5.27
N HIS A 121 8.12 9.41 4.96
CA HIS A 121 6.78 9.97 5.06
C HIS A 121 5.89 9.19 6.04
N MET A 122 6.50 8.42 6.94
CA MET A 122 5.80 7.64 7.94
C MET A 122 6.44 7.80 9.31
N ARG A 123 5.62 7.72 10.36
CA ARG A 123 6.04 7.79 11.75
C ARG A 123 5.22 6.84 12.61
N THR A 124 5.89 6.12 13.50
CA THR A 124 5.23 5.36 14.56
C THR A 124 4.56 6.30 15.55
N VAL A 125 3.29 6.05 15.85
CA VAL A 125 2.49 6.84 16.80
C VAL A 125 1.77 5.90 17.78
N SER A 126 1.20 6.44 18.85
CA SER A 126 0.19 5.71 19.62
C SER A 126 -1.09 5.58 18.80
N VAL A 127 -1.83 4.47 18.93
CA VAL A 127 -3.19 4.34 18.37
C VAL A 127 -4.11 5.50 18.78
N THR A 128 -3.91 6.06 19.98
CA THR A 128 -4.70 7.21 20.46
C THR A 128 -4.42 8.51 19.72
N ALA A 129 -3.30 8.61 18.99
CA ALA A 129 -2.97 9.79 18.20
C ALA A 129 -4.02 10.03 17.10
N PHE A 130 -4.63 8.98 16.55
CA PHE A 130 -5.70 9.08 15.55
C PHE A 130 -7.02 9.69 16.09
N ARG A 131 -7.08 10.08 17.38
CA ARG A 131 -8.11 11.01 17.85
C ARG A 131 -8.02 12.37 17.16
N ASP A 132 -6.82 12.78 16.77
CA ASP A 132 -6.64 13.84 15.80
C ASP A 132 -7.05 13.33 14.41
N LYS A 133 -8.21 13.83 13.94
CA LYS A 133 -8.81 13.44 12.67
C LYS A 133 -8.01 13.88 11.44
N SER A 134 -7.03 14.77 11.61
CA SER A 134 -6.11 15.16 10.54
C SER A 134 -5.05 14.08 10.26
N LEU A 135 -4.81 13.18 11.21
CA LEU A 135 -3.88 12.07 11.01
C LEU A 135 -4.53 10.97 10.16
N ILE A 136 -3.78 10.56 9.14
CA ILE A 136 -4.11 9.44 8.26
C ILE A 136 -2.97 8.43 8.36
N GLY A 137 -3.30 7.15 8.35
CA GLY A 137 -2.29 6.11 8.46
C GLY A 137 -2.87 4.72 8.46
N MET A 138 -2.18 3.79 9.09
CA MET A 138 -2.65 2.43 9.29
C MET A 138 -2.36 1.94 10.69
N VAL A 139 -3.17 0.98 11.13
CA VAL A 139 -2.94 0.23 12.35
C VAL A 139 -2.78 -1.23 11.98
N ASN A 140 -1.66 -1.78 12.42
CA ASN A 140 -1.28 -3.16 12.23
C ASN A 140 -1.68 -3.95 13.48
N ARG A 141 -2.34 -5.07 13.28
CA ARG A 141 -2.74 -6.03 14.31
C ARG A 141 -2.16 -7.37 13.91
N GLN A 142 -2.19 -8.33 14.83
CA GLN A 142 -1.81 -9.70 14.51
C GLN A 142 -2.64 -10.14 13.32
N ARG A 143 -1.96 -10.32 12.18
CA ARG A 143 -2.54 -10.79 10.93
C ARG A 143 -3.47 -9.80 10.20
N HIS A 144 -3.53 -8.52 10.54
CA HIS A 144 -4.42 -7.62 9.80
C HIS A 144 -3.99 -6.16 9.88
N SER A 145 -4.27 -5.39 8.84
CA SER A 145 -4.18 -3.93 8.91
C SER A 145 -5.47 -3.28 8.48
N VAL A 146 -5.72 -2.14 9.10
CA VAL A 146 -6.78 -1.22 8.71
C VAL A 146 -6.17 0.12 8.38
N ALA A 147 -6.68 0.78 7.35
CA ALA A 147 -6.38 2.19 7.15
C ALA A 147 -7.13 2.97 8.23
N VAL A 148 -6.59 4.11 8.67
CA VAL A 148 -7.28 5.01 9.59
C VAL A 148 -7.43 6.36 8.91
N ILE A 149 -8.68 6.80 8.77
CA ILE A 149 -9.10 8.00 8.04
C ILE A 149 -10.19 8.69 8.87
N ASP A 150 -10.11 10.01 9.09
CA ASP A 150 -11.04 10.77 9.95
C ASP A 150 -11.19 10.12 11.35
N GLY A 151 -10.05 9.67 11.89
CA GLY A 151 -9.94 8.99 13.17
C GLY A 151 -10.67 7.64 13.28
N CYS A 152 -11.14 7.08 12.18
CA CYS A 152 -11.88 5.82 12.13
C CYS A 152 -11.17 4.78 11.28
N GLU A 153 -11.30 3.52 11.66
CA GLU A 153 -10.83 2.40 10.84
C GLU A 153 -11.65 2.28 9.56
N GLU A 154 -10.97 2.10 8.44
CA GLU A 154 -11.56 1.77 7.16
C GLU A 154 -11.65 0.24 7.06
N LEU A 155 -12.87 -0.29 7.13
CA LEU A 155 -13.18 -1.72 7.15
C LEU A 155 -13.85 -2.12 5.83
N TYR A 156 -13.04 -2.57 4.87
CA TYR A 156 -13.52 -3.12 3.61
C TYR A 156 -14.48 -2.19 2.85
N GLY A 157 -14.14 -0.90 2.71
CA GLY A 157 -14.98 0.11 2.06
C GLY A 157 -16.05 0.73 2.97
N LYS A 158 -16.01 0.51 4.29
CA LYS A 158 -16.97 1.05 5.26
C LYS A 158 -16.24 1.75 6.40
N LYS A 159 -16.86 2.82 6.91
CA LYS A 159 -16.40 3.50 8.12
C LYS A 159 -16.67 2.62 9.35
N GLY A 160 -15.61 2.23 10.04
CA GLY A 160 -15.65 1.56 11.33
C GLY A 160 -15.61 2.53 12.50
N GLY A 161 -15.15 2.03 13.66
CA GLY A 161 -14.90 2.84 14.85
C GLY A 161 -13.45 3.32 14.97
N PRO A 162 -13.10 4.06 16.03
CA PRO A 162 -11.73 4.48 16.26
C PRO A 162 -10.82 3.27 16.58
N PRO A 163 -9.55 3.30 16.14
CA PRO A 163 -8.61 2.24 16.49
C PRO A 163 -8.34 2.20 17.99
N ARG A 164 -8.33 0.99 18.56
CA ARG A 164 -8.18 0.77 20.02
C ARG A 164 -6.87 0.14 20.42
N PHE A 165 -6.25 -0.63 19.54
CA PHE A 165 -5.02 -1.38 19.79
C PHE A 165 -4.32 -1.73 18.47
N GLY A 166 -3.03 -2.08 18.55
CA GLY A 166 -2.17 -2.41 17.42
C GLY A 166 -1.01 -1.44 17.26
N ASP A 167 -0.12 -1.75 16.33
CA ASP A 167 1.01 -0.91 15.98
C ASP A 167 0.59 0.14 14.97
N ALA A 168 0.62 1.40 15.38
CA ALA A 168 0.09 2.51 14.61
C ALA A 168 1.19 3.26 13.87
N ILE A 169 1.01 3.43 12.56
CA ILE A 169 1.88 4.22 11.69
C ILE A 169 1.05 5.33 11.06
N ALA A 170 1.42 6.58 11.31
CA ALA A 170 0.83 7.76 10.68
C ALA A 170 1.68 8.23 9.49
N LEU A 171 1.03 8.72 8.44
CA LEU A 171 1.69 9.36 7.31
C LEU A 171 1.93 10.85 7.60
N VAL A 172 3.15 11.33 7.33
CA VAL A 172 3.57 12.73 7.53
C VAL A 172 3.71 13.48 6.22
#